data_AF-A0A534PE76-F1
#
_entry.id   AF-A0A534PE76-F1
#
_cell.length_a   1.000
_cell.length_b   1.000
_cell.length_c   1.000
_cell.angle_alpha   90.00
_cell.angle_beta   90.00
_cell.angle_gamma   90.00
#
_symmetry.space_group_name_H-M   'P 1'
#
loop_
_entity.id
_entity.type
_entity.pdbx_description
1 polymer ?
#
loop_
_entity_poly.entity_id
_entity_poly.type
_entity_poly.pdbx_seq_one_letter_code
_entity_poly.pdbx_strand_id
1 'polypeptide(L)'
;MRKVLVLLPLLAGCALLRSAASFEKPTLTFKDARLPSVDFQGAEVDLVFLVNNPNSMGLDLAKATYALAVEGKQVLAGAPQNGLQIPAHGSTEVTFPAKVHWNEIAPALEALFAQEQVHYKASGSLGVNTPVGVVTLPLEHEGTFAAPKMPTFEIGSPRINGMSLTTASLSIPLKIGNLNAFPLPLGGILGDVSLGGAHVGHIALPQAAPVPAGKDATLLIPLDVNFLSAGTAAAQAIKTGIAEVKIDATLNAAGATLPFRVAKTVEIQRPTLGTP
;
A
#
# COMPACT_ATOMS: atom_id res chain seq x y z
N MET A 1 -5.26 -44.98 -71.32
CA MET A 1 -5.65 -43.75 -70.59
C MET A 1 -4.63 -43.52 -69.47
N ARG A 2 -4.09 -42.30 -69.38
CA ARG A 2 -2.90 -41.90 -68.60
C ARG A 2 -3.07 -42.16 -67.09
N LYS A 3 -2.10 -42.85 -66.47
CA LYS A 3 -1.88 -42.83 -65.02
C LYS A 3 -1.24 -41.49 -64.67
N VAL A 4 -2.00 -40.58 -64.09
CA VAL A 4 -1.47 -39.34 -63.50
C VAL A 4 -0.93 -39.69 -62.12
N LEU A 5 0.39 -39.72 -62.00
CA LEU A 5 1.09 -39.88 -60.72
C LEU A 5 1.06 -38.53 -59.99
N VAL A 6 0.23 -38.44 -58.95
CA VAL A 6 0.19 -37.30 -58.03
C VAL A 6 1.44 -37.36 -57.15
N LEU A 7 2.41 -36.49 -57.43
CA LEU A 7 3.62 -36.31 -56.63
C LEU A 7 3.31 -35.32 -55.49
N LEU A 8 3.22 -35.84 -54.26
CA LEU A 8 2.93 -35.09 -53.03
C LEU A 8 4.13 -34.19 -52.61
N PRO A 9 3.90 -33.07 -51.89
CA PRO A 9 4.89 -32.01 -51.69
C PRO A 9 5.80 -32.31 -50.47
N LEU A 10 7.09 -32.62 -50.70
CA LEU A 10 8.11 -32.76 -49.64
C LEU A 10 8.89 -31.46 -49.33
N LEU A 11 8.62 -30.35 -50.02
CA LEU A 11 9.43 -29.12 -49.91
C LEU A 11 9.05 -28.20 -48.74
N ALA A 12 7.90 -28.39 -48.10
CA ALA A 12 7.47 -27.56 -46.96
C ALA A 12 8.16 -27.91 -45.63
N GLY A 13 8.77 -29.10 -45.51
CA GLY A 13 9.41 -29.55 -44.27
C GLY A 13 10.77 -28.91 -43.99
N CYS A 14 11.54 -28.54 -45.02
CA CYS A 14 12.90 -28.03 -44.84
C CYS A 14 12.98 -26.62 -44.25
N ALA A 15 11.95 -25.78 -44.46
CA ALA A 15 11.92 -24.44 -43.88
C ALA A 15 11.66 -24.47 -42.36
N LEU A 16 10.76 -25.36 -41.92
CA LEU A 16 10.43 -25.55 -40.50
C LEU A 16 11.58 -26.22 -39.71
N LEU A 17 12.30 -27.18 -40.31
CA LEU A 17 13.47 -27.78 -39.64
C LEU A 17 14.64 -26.80 -39.47
N ARG A 18 14.85 -25.89 -40.43
CA ARG A 18 15.93 -24.88 -40.35
C ARG A 18 15.64 -23.81 -39.29
N SER A 19 14.40 -23.35 -39.18
CA SER A 19 14.02 -22.36 -38.16
C SER A 19 14.07 -22.92 -36.74
N ALA A 20 13.80 -24.22 -36.56
CA ALA A 20 13.97 -24.90 -35.26
C ALA A 20 15.44 -25.03 -34.84
N ALA A 21 16.37 -25.23 -35.79
CA ALA A 21 17.80 -25.40 -35.52
C ALA A 21 18.53 -24.09 -35.16
N SER A 22 17.96 -22.94 -35.50
CA SER A 22 18.52 -21.61 -35.21
C SER A 22 17.75 -20.84 -34.12
N PHE A 23 16.87 -21.53 -33.38
CA PHE A 23 16.08 -20.89 -32.32
C PHE A 23 16.93 -20.67 -31.06
N GLU A 24 17.06 -19.43 -30.65
CA GLU A 24 17.74 -19.02 -29.42
C GLU A 24 16.74 -18.81 -28.29
N LYS A 25 17.06 -19.29 -27.09
CA LYS A 25 16.16 -19.18 -25.94
C LYS A 25 15.97 -17.70 -25.56
N PRO A 26 14.72 -17.19 -25.49
CA PRO A 26 14.48 -15.85 -25.00
C PRO A 26 14.90 -15.71 -23.53
N THR A 27 15.22 -14.50 -23.11
CA THR A 27 15.64 -14.22 -21.74
C THR A 27 14.57 -13.41 -21.00
N LEU A 28 14.50 -13.61 -19.68
CA LEU A 28 13.62 -12.87 -18.78
C LEU A 28 14.52 -12.21 -17.74
N THR A 29 14.48 -10.88 -17.62
CA THR A 29 15.29 -10.14 -16.66
C THR A 29 14.42 -9.22 -15.82
N PHE A 30 14.69 -9.12 -14.52
CA PHE A 30 14.00 -8.16 -13.67
C PHE A 30 14.37 -6.74 -14.11
N LYS A 31 13.35 -5.89 -14.24
CA LYS A 31 13.52 -4.48 -14.63
C LYS A 31 13.25 -3.55 -13.46
N ASP A 32 12.09 -3.71 -12.82
CA ASP A 32 11.60 -2.73 -11.85
C ASP A 32 10.50 -3.32 -10.96
N ALA A 33 10.30 -2.74 -9.78
CA ALA A 33 9.16 -3.01 -8.89
C ALA A 33 8.43 -1.70 -8.62
N ARG A 34 7.14 -1.66 -8.94
CA ARG A 34 6.30 -0.47 -8.80
C ARG A 34 5.23 -0.72 -7.76
N LEU A 35 4.77 0.36 -7.13
CA LEU A 35 3.69 0.35 -6.14
C LEU A 35 2.54 1.23 -6.68
N PRO A 36 1.71 0.72 -7.62
CA PRO A 36 0.66 1.52 -8.24
C PRO A 36 -0.34 2.12 -7.25
N SER A 37 -0.70 1.37 -6.21
CA SER A 37 -1.72 1.78 -5.25
C SER A 37 -1.48 1.21 -3.85
N VAL A 38 -1.92 1.98 -2.84
CA VAL A 38 -1.93 1.63 -1.41
C VAL A 38 -3.22 2.19 -0.82
N ASP A 39 -4.07 1.34 -0.26
CA ASP A 39 -5.38 1.73 0.30
C ASP A 39 -5.66 1.00 1.63
N PHE A 40 -6.90 0.98 2.11
CA PHE A 40 -7.25 0.30 3.37
C PHE A 40 -7.31 -1.22 3.30
N GLN A 41 -7.41 -1.78 2.11
CA GLN A 41 -7.51 -3.22 1.88
C GLN A 41 -6.13 -3.83 1.67
N GLY A 42 -5.25 -3.10 0.99
CA GLY A 42 -3.96 -3.64 0.58
C GLY A 42 -3.08 -2.66 -0.18
N ALA A 43 -2.04 -3.23 -0.79
CA ALA A 43 -1.26 -2.58 -1.82
C ALA A 43 -1.22 -3.42 -3.09
N GLU A 44 -1.17 -2.74 -4.22
CA GLU A 44 -0.82 -3.34 -5.51
C GLU A 44 0.67 -3.17 -5.74
N VAL A 45 1.34 -4.26 -6.11
CA VAL A 45 2.78 -4.30 -6.41
C VAL A 45 2.94 -4.86 -7.81
N ASP A 46 3.53 -4.09 -8.70
CA ASP A 46 3.82 -4.50 -10.07
C ASP A 46 5.29 -4.89 -10.18
N LEU A 47 5.55 -6.19 -10.39
CA LEU A 47 6.90 -6.64 -10.73
C LEU A 47 7.05 -6.66 -12.25
N VAL A 48 7.97 -5.86 -12.76
CA VAL A 48 8.19 -5.67 -14.18
C VAL A 48 9.43 -6.43 -14.61
N PHE A 49 9.26 -7.32 -15.57
CA PHE A 49 10.35 -8.05 -16.20
C PHE A 49 10.44 -7.71 -17.67
N LEU A 50 11.65 -7.67 -18.21
CA LEU A 50 11.90 -7.52 -19.63
C LEU A 50 12.08 -8.91 -20.23
N VAL A 51 11.24 -9.26 -21.22
CA VAL A 51 11.47 -10.42 -22.06
C VAL A 51 12.21 -9.97 -23.30
N ASN A 52 13.41 -10.49 -23.54
CA ASN A 52 14.16 -10.24 -24.75
C ASN A 52 14.10 -11.45 -25.69
N ASN A 53 13.67 -11.21 -26.92
CA ASN A 53 13.57 -12.20 -27.98
C ASN A 53 14.69 -11.99 -29.01
N PRO A 54 15.74 -12.81 -28.99
CA PRO A 54 16.83 -12.72 -29.97
C PRO A 54 16.40 -13.24 -31.36
N ASN A 55 15.25 -13.91 -31.47
CA ASN A 55 14.83 -14.58 -32.70
C ASN A 55 14.17 -13.63 -33.70
N SER A 56 14.25 -13.99 -34.98
CA SER A 56 13.62 -13.26 -36.09
C SER A 56 12.10 -13.44 -36.20
N MET A 57 11.50 -14.24 -35.32
CA MET A 57 10.07 -14.48 -35.26
C MET A 57 9.52 -13.94 -33.94
N GLY A 58 8.33 -13.37 -33.98
CA GLY A 58 7.60 -12.98 -32.76
C GLY A 58 7.18 -14.20 -31.96
N LEU A 59 7.01 -14.01 -30.65
CA LEU A 59 6.60 -15.05 -29.71
C LEU A 59 5.36 -14.62 -28.95
N ASP A 60 4.50 -15.58 -28.61
CA ASP A 60 3.28 -15.33 -27.86
C ASP A 60 3.36 -15.92 -26.46
N LEU A 61 2.81 -15.22 -25.47
CA LEU A 61 2.64 -15.75 -24.12
C LEU A 61 1.68 -16.96 -24.12
N ALA A 62 2.14 -18.09 -23.61
CA ALA A 62 1.35 -19.31 -23.47
C ALA A 62 0.70 -19.44 -22.08
N LYS A 63 1.52 -19.25 -21.04
CA LYS A 63 1.12 -19.38 -19.64
C LYS A 63 2.07 -18.60 -18.75
N ALA A 64 1.61 -18.21 -17.58
CA ALA A 64 2.46 -17.58 -16.59
C ALA A 64 2.02 -17.99 -15.18
N THR A 65 3.00 -18.23 -14.33
CA THR A 65 2.79 -18.44 -12.89
C THR A 65 3.70 -17.48 -12.15
N TYR A 66 3.20 -16.87 -11.08
CA TYR A 66 4.04 -16.12 -10.16
C TYR A 66 3.53 -16.25 -8.73
N ALA A 67 4.46 -16.12 -7.80
CA ALA A 67 4.22 -16.01 -6.38
C ALA A 67 5.14 -14.94 -5.80
N LEU A 68 4.62 -14.19 -4.84
CA LEU A 68 5.38 -13.21 -4.05
C LEU A 68 5.43 -13.69 -2.61
N ALA A 69 6.63 -13.71 -2.03
CA ALA A 69 6.85 -13.93 -0.61
C ALA A 69 7.51 -12.69 0.02
N VAL A 70 7.08 -12.33 1.21
CA VAL A 70 7.62 -11.23 2.03
C VAL A 70 8.06 -11.83 3.36
N GLU A 71 9.32 -11.61 3.75
CA GLU A 71 9.93 -12.25 4.93
C GLU A 71 9.72 -13.78 4.95
N GLY A 72 9.78 -14.42 3.78
CA GLY A 72 9.57 -15.87 3.63
C GLY A 72 8.12 -16.34 3.68
N LYS A 73 7.15 -15.46 3.97
CA LYS A 73 5.72 -15.79 3.93
C LYS A 73 5.15 -15.46 2.56
N GLN A 74 4.51 -16.43 1.91
CA GLN A 74 3.83 -16.19 0.64
C GLN A 74 2.62 -15.28 0.86
N VAL A 75 2.57 -14.16 0.13
CA VAL A 75 1.54 -13.11 0.23
C VAL A 75 0.65 -13.02 -1.02
N LEU A 76 0.98 -13.71 -2.12
CA LEU A 76 0.10 -13.80 -3.29
C LEU A 76 0.50 -14.87 -4.31
N ALA A 77 -0.48 -15.31 -5.13
CA ALA A 77 -0.30 -15.87 -6.46
C ALA A 77 -1.36 -15.33 -7.45
N GLY A 78 -0.98 -15.02 -8.68
CA GLY A 78 -1.93 -14.69 -9.75
C GLY A 78 -1.34 -14.99 -11.13
N ALA A 79 -1.93 -14.43 -12.19
CA ALA A 79 -1.41 -14.55 -13.56
C ALA A 79 -1.50 -13.20 -14.32
N PRO A 80 -0.49 -12.85 -15.14
CA PRO A 80 -0.58 -11.70 -16.05
C PRO A 80 -1.70 -11.90 -17.07
N GLN A 81 -2.18 -10.80 -17.67
CA GLN A 81 -3.23 -10.86 -18.69
C GLN A 81 -2.77 -11.65 -19.93
N ASN A 82 -3.68 -12.46 -20.47
CA ASN A 82 -3.45 -13.26 -21.67
C ASN A 82 -3.16 -12.37 -22.89
N GLY A 83 -2.35 -12.86 -23.83
CA GLY A 83 -2.19 -12.25 -25.15
C GLY A 83 -1.01 -11.28 -25.32
N LEU A 84 -0.01 -11.33 -24.44
CA LEU A 84 1.21 -10.54 -24.61
C LEU A 84 2.03 -11.06 -25.81
N GLN A 85 2.30 -10.18 -26.78
CA GLN A 85 3.16 -10.44 -27.93
C GLN A 85 4.58 -9.90 -27.70
N ILE A 86 5.56 -10.73 -28.01
CA ILE A 86 6.97 -10.38 -27.94
C ILE A 86 7.47 -10.24 -29.40
N PRO A 87 7.90 -9.04 -29.82
CA PRO A 87 8.30 -8.82 -31.21
C PRO A 87 9.57 -9.61 -31.57
N ALA A 88 9.76 -9.85 -32.87
CA ALA A 88 11.01 -10.36 -33.41
C ALA A 88 12.16 -9.38 -33.14
N HIS A 89 13.34 -9.91 -32.77
CA HIS A 89 14.54 -9.13 -32.45
C HIS A 89 14.27 -7.94 -31.51
N GLY A 90 13.41 -8.14 -30.53
CA GLY A 90 12.93 -7.05 -29.69
C GLY A 90 12.66 -7.49 -28.26
N SER A 91 12.22 -6.53 -27.46
CA SER A 91 11.90 -6.76 -26.06
C SER A 91 10.52 -6.22 -25.71
N THR A 92 9.84 -6.90 -24.78
CA THR A 92 8.54 -6.49 -24.24
C THR A 92 8.58 -6.54 -22.71
N GLU A 93 7.98 -5.55 -22.05
CA GLU A 93 7.75 -5.58 -20.61
C GLU A 93 6.58 -6.52 -20.28
N VAL A 94 6.80 -7.40 -19.30
CA VAL A 94 5.78 -8.24 -18.68
C VAL A 94 5.60 -7.77 -17.25
N THR A 95 4.38 -7.38 -16.92
CA THR A 95 4.02 -6.98 -15.55
C THR A 95 3.32 -8.13 -14.85
N PHE A 96 3.82 -8.49 -13.67
CA PHE A 96 3.20 -9.44 -12.75
C PHE A 96 2.60 -8.67 -11.57
N PRO A 97 1.30 -8.32 -11.62
CA PRO A 97 0.65 -7.52 -10.58
C PRO A 97 0.35 -8.37 -9.35
N ALA A 98 0.67 -7.92 -8.15
CA ALA A 98 0.38 -8.62 -6.90
C ALA A 98 -0.44 -7.73 -5.96
N LYS A 99 -1.52 -8.27 -5.39
CA LYS A 99 -2.38 -7.60 -4.40
C LYS A 99 -2.10 -8.09 -2.98
N VAL A 100 -1.25 -7.38 -2.24
CA VAL A 100 -0.97 -7.74 -0.85
C VAL A 100 -2.10 -7.21 0.02
N HIS A 101 -2.84 -8.09 0.70
CA HIS A 101 -3.87 -7.67 1.64
C HIS A 101 -3.30 -7.44 3.03
N TRP A 102 -3.76 -6.36 3.69
CA TRP A 102 -3.24 -5.99 5.01
C TRP A 102 -3.55 -7.00 6.09
N ASN A 103 -4.70 -7.66 6.04
CA ASN A 103 -5.05 -8.72 6.99
C ASN A 103 -4.09 -9.94 6.91
N GLU A 104 -3.46 -10.18 5.76
CA GLU A 104 -2.49 -11.28 5.58
C GLU A 104 -1.13 -10.95 6.19
N ILE A 105 -0.76 -9.66 6.22
CA ILE A 105 0.50 -9.17 6.76
C ILE A 105 0.37 -8.55 8.16
N ALA A 106 -0.83 -8.20 8.63
CA ALA A 106 -1.08 -7.53 9.90
C ALA A 106 -0.44 -8.24 11.11
N PRO A 107 -0.50 -9.59 11.23
CA PRO A 107 0.18 -10.28 12.33
C PRO A 107 1.71 -10.13 12.32
N ALA A 108 2.29 -9.80 11.15
CA ALA A 108 3.72 -9.58 10.99
C ALA A 108 4.09 -8.09 11.01
N LEU A 109 3.13 -7.16 10.94
CA LEU A 109 3.41 -5.74 10.73
C LEU A 109 4.16 -5.10 11.90
N GLU A 110 3.89 -5.52 13.15
CA GLU A 110 4.68 -5.10 14.31
C GLU A 110 6.16 -5.48 14.17
N ALA A 111 6.45 -6.68 13.66
CA ALA A 111 7.82 -7.11 13.39
C ALA A 111 8.43 -6.30 12.23
N LEU A 112 7.64 -5.98 11.19
CA LEU A 112 8.08 -5.14 10.08
C LEU A 112 8.43 -3.72 10.53
N PHE A 113 7.65 -3.10 11.43
CA PHE A 113 7.94 -1.77 11.99
C PHE A 113 9.27 -1.70 12.76
N ALA A 114 9.76 -2.85 13.25
CA ALA A 114 11.04 -2.94 13.96
C ALA A 114 12.24 -3.15 13.01
N GLN A 115 11.99 -3.45 11.74
CA GLN A 115 13.03 -3.61 10.73
C GLN A 115 13.35 -2.29 10.03
N GLU A 116 14.54 -2.17 9.44
CA GLU A 116 14.86 -1.06 8.52
C GLU A 116 14.43 -1.37 7.09
N GLN A 117 14.58 -2.64 6.70
CA GLN A 117 14.29 -3.16 5.37
C GLN A 117 13.56 -4.48 5.47
N VAL A 118 12.65 -4.70 4.53
CA VAL A 118 11.85 -5.92 4.40
C VAL A 118 12.29 -6.64 3.14
N HIS A 119 12.62 -7.91 3.25
CA HIS A 119 13.01 -8.76 2.16
C HIS A 119 11.80 -9.35 1.45
N TYR A 120 11.89 -9.43 0.12
CA TYR A 120 10.89 -10.12 -0.69
C TYR A 120 11.54 -11.02 -1.73
N LYS A 121 10.80 -12.07 -2.09
CA LYS A 121 11.15 -13.02 -3.14
C LYS A 121 9.99 -13.19 -4.11
N ALA A 122 10.24 -12.92 -5.38
CA ALA A 122 9.37 -13.26 -6.48
C ALA A 122 9.85 -14.56 -7.13
N SER A 123 8.92 -15.49 -7.35
CA SER A 123 9.21 -16.77 -7.98
C SER A 123 8.11 -17.16 -8.96
N GLY A 124 8.43 -17.96 -9.97
CA GLY A 124 7.43 -18.39 -10.94
C GLY A 124 8.00 -18.86 -12.26
N SER A 125 7.17 -18.82 -13.30
CA SER A 125 7.58 -19.20 -14.64
C SER A 125 6.76 -18.49 -15.72
N LEU A 126 7.41 -18.16 -16.83
CA LEU A 126 6.81 -17.61 -18.03
C LEU A 126 6.94 -18.63 -19.16
N GLY A 127 5.82 -19.19 -19.60
CA GLY A 127 5.74 -20.10 -20.74
C GLY A 127 5.47 -19.33 -22.02
N VAL A 128 6.36 -19.45 -23.00
CA VAL A 128 6.27 -18.74 -24.29
C VAL A 128 6.07 -19.76 -25.41
N ASN A 129 5.09 -19.51 -26.28
CA ASN A 129 4.87 -20.31 -27.48
C ASN A 129 5.98 -20.04 -28.49
N THR A 130 6.62 -21.10 -28.95
CA THR A 130 7.66 -21.06 -29.97
C THR A 130 7.38 -22.13 -31.02
N PRO A 131 7.98 -22.04 -32.22
CA PRO A 131 7.81 -23.08 -33.24
C PRO A 131 8.29 -24.48 -32.84
N VAL A 132 9.13 -24.57 -31.80
CA VAL A 132 9.63 -25.84 -31.25
C VAL A 132 8.84 -26.32 -30.02
N GLY A 133 7.76 -25.63 -29.66
CA GLY A 133 6.92 -25.92 -28.49
C GLY A 133 6.94 -24.81 -27.45
N VAL A 134 6.38 -25.07 -26.27
CA VAL A 134 6.35 -24.08 -25.18
C VAL A 134 7.69 -24.07 -24.44
N VAL A 135 8.41 -22.96 -24.52
CA VAL A 135 9.65 -22.75 -23.76
C VAL A 135 9.30 -22.09 -22.42
N THR A 136 9.81 -22.65 -21.33
CA THR A 136 9.60 -22.09 -19.98
C THR A 136 10.82 -21.27 -19.55
N LEU A 137 10.57 -20.02 -19.18
CA LEU A 137 11.54 -19.09 -18.60
C LEU A 137 11.29 -19.03 -17.09
N PRO A 138 12.26 -19.40 -16.24
CA PRO A 138 12.09 -19.27 -14.80
C PRO A 138 12.05 -17.79 -14.41
N LEU A 139 11.15 -17.46 -13.49
CA LEU A 139 11.12 -16.16 -12.83
C LEU A 139 11.66 -16.38 -11.42
N GLU A 140 12.79 -15.76 -11.12
CA GLU A 140 13.33 -15.68 -9.76
C GLU A 140 13.93 -14.28 -9.57
N HIS A 141 13.45 -13.57 -8.56
CA HIS A 141 14.01 -12.29 -8.18
C HIS A 141 13.89 -12.12 -6.66
N GLU A 142 14.91 -11.54 -6.05
CA GLU A 142 14.94 -11.21 -4.64
C GLU A 142 15.38 -9.75 -4.49
N GLY A 143 14.77 -9.06 -3.54
CA GLY A 143 15.05 -7.66 -3.29
C GLY A 143 14.62 -7.25 -1.89
N THR A 144 14.78 -5.95 -1.61
CA THR A 144 14.32 -5.35 -0.36
C THR A 144 13.53 -4.08 -0.63
N PHE A 145 12.68 -3.71 0.32
CA PHE A 145 12.04 -2.39 0.36
C PHE A 145 12.13 -1.81 1.77
N ALA A 146 12.01 -0.49 1.88
CA ALA A 146 12.05 0.19 3.18
C ALA A 146 10.86 -0.28 4.04
N ALA A 147 11.15 -0.67 5.26
CA ALA A 147 10.11 -1.07 6.19
C ALA A 147 9.12 0.09 6.44
N PRO A 148 7.81 -0.21 6.60
CA PRO A 148 6.86 0.78 7.06
C PRO A 148 7.34 1.39 8.39
N LYS A 149 7.06 2.67 8.58
CA LYS A 149 7.33 3.43 9.80
C LYS A 149 6.02 3.81 10.46
N MET A 150 6.00 3.78 11.79
CA MET A 150 4.85 4.28 12.55
C MET A 150 4.62 5.77 12.26
N PRO A 151 3.36 6.19 12.10
CA PRO A 151 3.03 7.60 11.99
C PRO A 151 3.37 8.33 13.29
N THR A 152 3.67 9.61 13.16
CA THR A 152 3.83 10.50 14.32
C THR A 152 2.52 11.20 14.63
N PHE A 153 2.31 11.52 15.90
CA PHE A 153 1.09 12.17 16.37
C PHE A 153 1.47 13.40 17.18
N GLU A 154 0.81 14.53 16.93
CA GLU A 154 1.01 15.75 17.68
C GLU A 154 -0.33 16.46 17.92
N ILE A 155 -0.55 16.90 19.16
CA ILE A 155 -1.71 17.70 19.53
C ILE A 155 -1.43 19.18 19.20
N GLY A 156 -2.33 19.80 18.46
CA GLY A 156 -2.38 21.25 18.23
C GLY A 156 -3.21 21.98 19.30
N SER A 157 -3.22 23.31 19.23
CA SER A 157 -4.04 24.14 20.12
C SER A 157 -5.54 23.89 19.91
N PRO A 158 -6.28 23.43 20.94
CA PRO A 158 -7.72 23.28 20.87
C PRO A 158 -8.41 24.63 20.65
N ARG A 159 -9.52 24.60 19.92
CA ARG A 159 -10.37 25.78 19.70
C ARG A 159 -11.71 25.57 20.37
N ILE A 160 -12.17 26.56 21.12
CA ILE A 160 -13.54 26.60 21.61
C ILE A 160 -14.44 27.09 20.47
N ASN A 161 -15.38 26.24 20.05
CA ASN A 161 -16.40 26.58 19.05
C ASN A 161 -17.62 27.22 19.71
N GLY A 162 -17.93 26.81 20.94
CA GLY A 162 -19.07 27.32 21.71
C GLY A 162 -19.00 26.87 23.17
N MET A 163 -19.69 27.60 24.04
CA MET A 163 -19.71 27.32 25.48
C MET A 163 -21.06 27.70 26.09
N SER A 164 -21.48 26.92 27.08
CA SER A 164 -22.64 27.15 27.93
C SER A 164 -22.25 27.04 29.42
N LEU A 165 -23.23 27.09 30.33
CA LEU A 165 -22.99 26.89 31.76
C LEU A 165 -22.52 25.46 32.10
N THR A 166 -22.89 24.47 31.30
CA THR A 166 -22.64 23.05 31.60
C THR A 166 -21.82 22.34 30.52
N THR A 167 -21.62 22.96 29.36
CA THR A 167 -20.92 22.35 28.23
C THR A 167 -19.94 23.28 27.54
N ALA A 168 -18.88 22.73 26.97
CA ALA A 168 -18.03 23.40 25.98
C ALA A 168 -17.82 22.50 24.76
N SER A 169 -18.02 23.06 23.57
CA SER A 169 -17.71 22.38 22.31
C SER A 169 -16.33 22.82 21.83
N LEU A 170 -15.45 21.84 21.61
CA LEU A 170 -14.05 22.02 21.25
C LEU A 170 -13.74 21.34 19.91
N SER A 171 -12.82 21.92 19.16
CA SER A 171 -12.13 21.27 18.06
C SER A 171 -10.66 21.11 18.42
N ILE A 172 -10.18 19.87 18.55
CA ILE A 172 -8.77 19.56 18.86
C ILE A 172 -8.07 19.15 17.56
N PRO A 173 -7.10 19.94 17.05
CA PRO A 173 -6.30 19.53 15.91
C PRO A 173 -5.35 18.39 16.32
N LEU A 174 -5.47 17.24 15.67
CA LEU A 174 -4.52 16.13 15.73
C LEU A 174 -3.73 16.08 14.43
N LYS A 175 -2.44 16.42 14.52
CA LYS A 175 -1.51 16.31 13.41
C LYS A 175 -0.98 14.88 13.34
N ILE A 176 -1.09 14.26 12.18
CA ILE A 176 -0.61 12.92 11.87
C ILE A 176 0.48 13.05 10.81
N GLY A 177 1.72 12.66 11.14
CA GLY A 177 2.85 12.68 10.22
C GLY A 177 3.09 11.32 9.58
N ASN A 178 3.19 11.29 8.25
CA ASN A 178 3.54 10.09 7.51
C ASN A 178 5.02 10.14 7.08
N LEU A 179 5.84 9.31 7.73
CA LEU A 179 7.27 9.21 7.45
C LEU A 179 7.60 8.23 6.30
N ASN A 180 6.58 7.61 5.70
CA ASN A 180 6.74 6.61 4.65
C ASN A 180 6.84 7.27 3.27
N ALA A 181 7.52 6.59 2.35
CA ALA A 181 7.60 6.98 0.93
C ALA A 181 6.34 6.62 0.13
N PHE A 182 5.28 6.16 0.80
CA PHE A 182 3.99 5.80 0.23
C PHE A 182 2.85 6.46 1.02
N PRO A 183 1.68 6.68 0.41
CA PRO A 183 0.51 7.21 1.11
C PRO A 183 0.13 6.34 2.31
N LEU A 184 -0.34 6.95 3.39
CA LEU A 184 -0.86 6.28 4.57
C LEU A 184 -2.40 6.40 4.59
N PRO A 185 -3.12 5.33 4.24
CA PRO A 185 -4.57 5.29 4.38
C PRO A 185 -4.96 5.41 5.87
N LEU A 186 -5.77 6.43 6.20
CA LEU A 186 -6.36 6.69 7.53
C LEU A 186 -7.79 6.18 7.74
N GLY A 187 -7.94 5.14 8.55
CA GLY A 187 -9.22 4.51 8.88
C GLY A 187 -9.88 5.24 10.04
N GLY A 188 -10.72 4.51 10.79
CA GLY A 188 -11.35 5.09 11.97
C GLY A 188 -10.36 5.32 13.11
N ILE A 189 -10.65 6.33 13.93
CA ILE A 189 -9.96 6.58 15.21
C ILE A 189 -10.97 6.38 16.34
N LEU A 190 -10.59 5.54 17.31
CA LEU A 190 -11.39 5.25 18.50
C LEU A 190 -10.54 5.41 19.75
N GLY A 191 -11.04 6.12 20.75
CA GLY A 191 -10.32 6.29 22.02
C GLY A 191 -10.93 7.31 22.96
N ASP A 192 -10.09 7.86 23.81
CA ASP A 192 -10.46 8.73 24.92
C ASP A 192 -9.65 10.02 24.92
N VAL A 193 -10.28 11.11 25.34
CA VAL A 193 -9.64 12.40 25.59
C VAL A 193 -9.70 12.74 27.06
N SER A 194 -8.57 13.21 27.60
CA SER A 194 -8.50 13.83 28.91
C SER A 194 -8.00 15.27 28.80
N LEU A 195 -8.55 16.15 29.63
CA LEU A 195 -8.21 17.57 29.70
C LEU A 195 -7.93 17.97 31.16
N GLY A 196 -6.73 18.47 31.43
CA GLY A 196 -6.33 18.81 32.80
C GLY A 196 -6.40 17.62 33.76
N GLY A 197 -6.13 16.40 33.26
CA GLY A 197 -6.21 15.15 34.02
C GLY A 197 -7.63 14.57 34.18
N ALA A 198 -8.68 15.29 33.82
CA ALA A 198 -10.06 14.76 33.82
C ALA A 198 -10.40 14.08 32.49
N HIS A 199 -11.10 12.95 32.53
CA HIS A 199 -11.70 12.34 31.34
C HIS A 199 -12.85 13.22 30.85
N VAL A 200 -12.83 13.58 29.57
CA VAL A 200 -13.77 14.57 29.00
C VAL A 200 -14.60 14.04 27.85
N GLY A 201 -14.25 12.88 27.27
CA GLY A 201 -15.07 12.25 26.25
C GLY A 201 -14.35 11.18 25.45
N HIS A 202 -15.11 10.57 24.55
CA HIS A 202 -14.64 9.54 23.62
C HIS A 202 -14.47 10.11 22.21
N ILE A 203 -13.47 9.62 21.50
CA ILE A 203 -13.24 9.89 20.08
C ILE A 203 -13.88 8.76 19.28
N ALA A 204 -14.68 9.11 18.29
CA ALA A 204 -15.12 8.20 17.24
C ALA A 204 -15.09 8.94 15.90
N LEU A 205 -13.93 8.93 15.24
CA LEU A 205 -13.79 9.49 13.91
C LEU A 205 -13.92 8.39 12.86
N PRO A 206 -14.70 8.61 11.78
CA PRO A 206 -14.73 7.70 10.64
C PRO A 206 -13.43 7.79 9.84
N GLN A 207 -13.34 6.96 8.80
CA GLN A 207 -12.27 7.00 7.81
C GLN A 207 -12.07 8.42 7.25
N ALA A 208 -10.80 8.80 7.07
CA ALA A 208 -10.39 10.09 6.52
C ALA A 208 -9.61 9.93 5.21
N ALA A 209 -9.27 11.06 4.59
CA ALA A 209 -8.39 11.05 3.42
C ALA A 209 -6.99 10.51 3.78
N PRO A 210 -6.31 9.77 2.89
CA PRO A 210 -4.95 9.30 3.13
C PRO A 210 -3.97 10.45 3.35
N VAL A 211 -2.98 10.24 4.21
CA VAL A 211 -1.84 11.17 4.35
C VAL A 211 -0.84 10.89 3.22
N PRO A 212 -0.50 11.87 2.37
CA PRO A 212 0.48 11.64 1.32
C PRO A 212 1.86 11.20 1.85
N ALA A 213 2.66 10.58 0.98
CA ALA A 213 4.02 10.15 1.30
C ALA A 213 4.89 11.31 1.83
N GLY A 214 5.55 11.11 2.98
CA GLY A 214 6.44 12.11 3.58
C GLY A 214 5.76 13.41 4.01
N LYS A 215 4.43 13.42 4.15
CA LYS A 215 3.63 14.62 4.49
C LYS A 215 2.90 14.44 5.80
N ASP A 216 2.36 15.55 6.28
CA ASP A 216 1.50 15.60 7.46
C ASP A 216 0.06 15.91 7.03
N ALA A 217 -0.90 15.40 7.81
CA ALA A 217 -2.31 15.78 7.73
C ALA A 217 -2.80 16.20 9.12
N THR A 218 -3.76 17.11 9.18
CA THR A 218 -4.38 17.54 10.43
C THR A 218 -5.84 17.15 10.43
N LEU A 219 -6.22 16.28 11.36
CA LEU A 219 -7.62 15.94 11.62
C LEU A 219 -8.15 16.81 12.76
N LEU A 220 -9.40 17.26 12.64
CA LEU A 220 -10.09 17.97 13.71
C LEU A 220 -10.93 16.98 14.49
N ILE A 221 -10.60 16.77 15.76
CA ILE A 221 -11.39 15.96 16.69
C ILE A 221 -12.45 16.87 17.31
N PRO A 222 -13.74 16.70 16.99
CA PRO A 222 -14.80 17.38 17.70
C PRO A 222 -14.97 16.74 19.08
N LEU A 223 -15.10 17.57 20.11
CA LEU A 223 -15.28 17.11 21.49
C LEU A 223 -16.26 18.02 22.22
N ASP A 224 -17.35 17.43 22.70
CA ASP A 224 -18.30 18.12 23.58
C ASP A 224 -18.03 17.71 25.04
N VAL A 225 -17.49 18.66 25.80
CA VAL A 225 -17.14 18.47 27.20
C VAL A 225 -18.33 18.86 28.06
N ASN A 226 -18.86 17.91 28.83
CA ASN A 226 -19.87 18.17 29.85
C ASN A 226 -19.19 18.37 31.22
N PHE A 227 -19.32 19.56 31.80
CA PHE A 227 -18.65 19.93 33.04
C PHE A 227 -19.18 19.19 34.28
N LEU A 228 -20.46 18.76 34.25
CA LEU A 228 -21.05 18.04 35.36
C LEU A 228 -20.46 16.64 35.50
N SER A 229 -20.17 15.97 34.38
CA SER A 229 -19.55 14.64 34.37
C SER A 229 -18.03 14.68 34.40
N ALA A 230 -17.40 15.66 33.73
CA ALA A 230 -15.94 15.80 33.68
C ALA A 230 -15.34 16.36 34.98
N GLY A 231 -16.15 17.04 35.80
CA GLY A 231 -15.73 17.63 37.07
C GLY A 231 -15.01 18.97 36.92
N THR A 232 -14.60 19.51 38.07
CA THR A 232 -14.07 20.88 38.18
C THR A 232 -12.73 21.09 37.48
N ALA A 233 -11.92 20.04 37.32
CA ALA A 233 -10.63 20.11 36.64
C ALA A 233 -10.76 20.50 35.17
N ALA A 234 -11.69 19.89 34.43
CA ALA A 234 -11.97 20.23 33.04
C ALA A 234 -12.51 21.66 32.90
N ALA A 235 -13.43 22.06 33.79
CA ALA A 235 -13.96 23.42 33.81
C ALA A 235 -12.87 24.46 34.10
N GLN A 236 -11.97 24.18 35.04
CA GLN A 236 -10.85 25.06 35.38
C GLN A 236 -9.85 25.15 34.23
N ALA A 237 -9.50 24.04 33.60
CA ALA A 237 -8.63 23.98 32.43
C ALA A 237 -9.13 24.85 31.27
N ILE A 238 -10.43 24.79 30.97
CA ILE A 238 -11.06 25.61 29.93
C ILE A 238 -11.11 27.08 30.35
N LYS A 239 -11.39 27.36 31.63
CA LYS A 239 -11.43 28.72 32.17
C LYS A 239 -10.05 29.40 32.15
N THR A 240 -8.99 28.70 32.54
CA THR A 240 -7.61 29.22 32.52
C THR A 240 -7.09 29.38 31.10
N GLY A 241 -7.61 28.61 30.14
CA GLY A 241 -7.17 28.63 28.75
C GLY A 241 -5.84 27.92 28.52
N ILE A 242 -5.28 27.27 29.53
CA ILE A 242 -4.06 26.45 29.42
C ILE A 242 -4.35 25.12 30.10
N ALA A 243 -4.14 24.04 29.37
CA ALA A 243 -4.44 22.70 29.85
C ALA A 243 -3.53 21.66 29.20
N GLU A 244 -3.23 20.60 29.94
CA GLU A 244 -2.72 19.37 29.34
C GLU A 244 -3.88 18.65 28.64
N VAL A 245 -3.73 18.40 27.35
CA VAL A 245 -4.60 17.53 26.58
C VAL A 245 -3.88 16.20 26.43
N LYS A 246 -4.55 15.10 26.79
CA LYS A 246 -4.09 13.74 26.56
C LYS A 246 -5.09 13.01 25.68
N ILE A 247 -4.59 12.30 24.69
CA ILE A 247 -5.36 11.40 23.83
C ILE A 247 -4.76 10.00 23.98
N ASP A 248 -5.60 9.03 24.33
CA ASP A 248 -5.27 7.60 24.35
C ASP A 248 -6.22 6.90 23.38
N ALA A 249 -5.71 6.44 22.24
CA ALA A 249 -6.57 6.00 21.15
C ALA A 249 -5.90 4.94 20.27
N THR A 250 -6.72 4.34 19.42
CA THR A 250 -6.31 3.46 18.34
C THR A 250 -6.65 4.13 17.00
N LEU A 251 -5.72 4.07 16.07
CA LEU A 251 -5.90 4.45 14.68
C LEU A 251 -5.89 3.17 13.85
N ASN A 252 -6.94 2.93 13.07
CA ASN A 252 -6.81 1.97 11.98
C ASN A 252 -6.07 2.65 10.82
N ALA A 253 -4.89 2.18 10.43
CA ALA A 253 -4.15 2.70 9.29
C ALA A 253 -3.48 1.58 8.52
N ALA A 254 -3.58 1.63 7.19
CA ALA A 254 -3.10 0.56 6.31
C ALA A 254 -3.51 -0.85 6.80
N GLY A 255 -4.77 -1.00 7.23
CA GLY A 255 -5.35 -2.25 7.71
C GLY A 255 -4.84 -2.77 9.07
N ALA A 256 -3.95 -2.03 9.73
CA ALA A 256 -3.48 -2.33 11.08
C ALA A 256 -4.10 -1.40 12.12
N THR A 257 -4.33 -1.93 13.32
CA THR A 257 -4.77 -1.15 14.48
C THR A 257 -3.55 -0.67 15.25
N LEU A 258 -3.23 0.62 15.13
CA LEU A 258 -2.07 1.25 15.73
C LEU A 258 -2.49 1.99 17.01
N PRO A 259 -2.06 1.54 18.20
CA PRO A 259 -2.28 2.30 19.42
C PRO A 259 -1.37 3.52 19.45
N PHE A 260 -1.89 4.66 19.90
CA PHE A 260 -1.09 5.85 20.14
C PHE A 260 -1.54 6.58 21.41
N ARG A 261 -0.56 7.17 22.10
CA ARG A 261 -0.79 8.04 23.26
C ARG A 261 0.02 9.30 23.09
N VAL A 262 -0.67 10.43 23.16
CA VAL A 262 -0.03 11.75 23.08
C VAL A 262 -0.57 12.62 24.19
N ALA A 263 0.31 13.38 24.82
CA ALA A 263 -0.03 14.37 25.83
C ALA A 263 0.76 15.65 25.54
N LYS A 264 0.09 16.80 25.61
CA LYS A 264 0.73 18.09 25.41
C LYS A 264 -0.02 19.18 26.18
N THR A 265 0.74 19.99 26.90
CA THR A 265 0.21 21.25 27.45
C THR A 265 0.06 22.26 26.32
N VAL A 266 -1.16 22.74 26.13
CA VAL A 266 -1.54 23.60 25.01
C VAL A 266 -2.37 24.77 25.51
N GLU A 267 -2.25 25.89 24.80
CA GLU A 267 -3.16 27.02 24.96
C GLU A 267 -4.45 26.74 24.18
N ILE A 268 -5.58 26.90 24.86
CA ILE A 268 -6.93 26.76 24.31
C ILE A 268 -7.33 28.11 23.71
N GLN A 269 -7.46 28.12 22.39
CA GLN A 269 -7.87 29.29 21.63
C GLN A 269 -9.36 29.56 21.86
N ARG A 270 -9.66 30.81 22.24
CA ARG A 270 -11.03 31.30 22.38
C ARG A 270 -11.55 31.81 21.03
N PRO A 271 -12.87 31.83 20.82
CA PRO A 271 -13.43 32.53 19.68
C PRO A 271 -12.94 33.98 19.74
N THR A 272 -12.37 34.48 18.64
CA THR A 272 -12.21 35.92 18.48
C THR A 272 -13.60 36.51 18.48
N LEU A 273 -13.97 37.20 19.56
CA LEU A 273 -15.14 38.07 19.56
C LEU A 273 -14.94 39.01 18.37
N GLY A 274 -15.77 38.88 17.35
CA GLY A 274 -15.84 39.90 16.30
C GLY A 274 -16.04 41.23 17.02
N THR A 275 -15.11 42.15 16.82
CA THR A 275 -15.32 43.54 17.22
C THR A 275 -16.65 44.00 16.62
N PRO A 276 -17.57 44.55 17.43
CA PRO A 276 -18.82 45.08 16.92
C PRO A 276 -18.59 46.21 15.90
#